data_AF-A0A9D7A897-F1
#
_entry.id   AF-A0A9D7A897-F1
#
_cell.length_a   1.000
_cell.length_b   1.000
_cell.length_c   1.000
_cell.angle_alpha   90.00
_cell.angle_beta   90.00
_cell.angle_gamma   90.00
#
_symmetry.space_group_name_H-M   'P 1'
#
loop_
_entity.id
_entity.type
_entity.pdbx_description
1 polymer ?
#
loop_
_entity_poly.entity_id
_entity_poly.type
_entity_poly.pdbx_seq_one_letter_code
_entity_poly.pdbx_strand_id
1 'polypeptide(L)'
;MSHKFNTLAVDLSSLAYRSYFGLPDSIKSTDGKPVNAIKGYLDALNRFIKMYEPKNIIHATDEDWRPQWRVDLLPEYKAHRVEDETKEIVPDDLDFQLNLLPEILADMGMNVIGIEKAEADDVLATISFNSESVVLITGDRDLLQ
;
A
#
# COMPACT_ATOMS: atom_id res chain seq x y z
N MET A 1 -7.78 -4.23 -28.09
CA MET A 1 -6.44 -3.58 -27.93
C MET A 1 -5.59 -4.50 -27.08
N SER A 2 -4.33 -4.76 -27.47
CA SER A 2 -3.38 -5.55 -26.68
C SER A 2 -2.87 -4.68 -25.53
N HIS A 3 -3.21 -4.99 -24.27
CA HIS A 3 -2.63 -4.27 -23.13
C HIS A 3 -1.22 -4.83 -22.89
N LYS A 4 -0.24 -3.94 -22.70
CA LYS A 4 1.16 -4.32 -22.48
C LYS A 4 1.38 -4.96 -21.11
N PHE A 5 0.55 -4.59 -20.13
CA PHE A 5 0.48 -5.21 -18.81
C PHE A 5 -0.98 -5.50 -18.47
N ASN A 6 -1.26 -6.68 -17.91
CA ASN A 6 -2.64 -7.05 -17.56
C ASN A 6 -3.02 -6.54 -16.17
N THR A 7 -2.07 -6.55 -15.22
CA THR A 7 -2.36 -6.22 -13.82
C THR A 7 -1.38 -5.17 -13.30
N LEU A 8 -1.91 -4.14 -12.64
CA LEU A 8 -1.18 -3.20 -11.81
C LEU A 8 -1.42 -3.58 -10.35
N ALA A 9 -0.39 -4.08 -9.65
CA ALA A 9 -0.49 -4.41 -8.24
C ALA A 9 0.26 -3.35 -7.42
N VAL A 10 -0.45 -2.72 -6.49
CA VAL A 10 0.02 -1.53 -5.77
C VAL A 10 0.20 -1.90 -4.31
N ASP A 11 1.40 -1.67 -3.79
CA ASP A 11 1.69 -1.64 -2.37
C ASP A 11 1.02 -0.39 -1.77
N LEU A 12 -0.08 -0.60 -1.04
CA LEU A 12 -0.91 0.50 -0.56
C LEU A 12 -0.14 1.36 0.44
N SER A 13 0.45 0.73 1.45
CA SER A 13 1.21 1.37 2.51
C SER A 13 2.38 2.15 1.91
N SER A 14 3.23 1.51 1.10
CA SER A 14 4.42 2.16 0.54
C SER A 14 4.09 3.39 -0.30
N LEU A 15 3.06 3.32 -1.15
CA LEU A 15 2.63 4.47 -1.94
C LEU A 15 2.00 5.57 -1.08
N ALA A 16 1.26 5.21 -0.03
CA ALA A 16 0.67 6.17 0.91
C ALA A 16 1.76 6.89 1.74
N TYR A 17 2.73 6.16 2.30
CA TYR A 17 3.89 6.73 3.00
C TYR A 17 4.68 7.69 2.09
N ARG A 18 4.93 7.30 0.84
CA ARG A 18 5.60 8.18 -0.14
C ARG A 18 4.79 9.45 -0.41
N SER A 19 3.47 9.33 -0.45
CA SER A 19 2.56 10.46 -0.68
C SER A 19 2.52 11.41 0.51
N TYR A 20 2.49 10.86 1.73
CA TYR A 20 2.54 11.61 2.98
C TYR A 20 3.79 12.48 3.08
N PHE A 21 4.97 11.90 2.90
CA PHE A 21 6.23 12.66 2.97
C PHE A 21 6.51 13.50 1.71
N GLY A 22 5.83 13.22 0.59
CA GLY A 22 6.00 13.93 -0.67
C GLY A 22 5.13 15.17 -0.84
N LEU A 23 4.08 15.33 -0.02
CA LEU A 23 3.12 16.43 -0.12
C LEU A 23 2.92 17.13 1.24
N PRO A 24 2.67 18.45 1.25
CA PRO A 24 2.50 19.19 2.50
C PRO A 24 1.19 18.82 3.21
N ASP A 25 1.26 18.74 4.54
CA ASP A 25 0.13 18.53 5.47
C ASP A 25 -0.90 19.68 5.51
N SER A 26 -0.60 20.80 4.85
CA SER A 26 -1.54 21.90 4.60
C SER A 26 -2.69 21.52 3.67
N ILE A 27 -2.58 20.40 2.96
CA ILE A 27 -3.68 19.80 2.19
C ILE A 27 -4.64 19.13 3.17
N LYS A 28 -5.80 19.75 3.39
CA LYS A 28 -6.76 19.36 4.42
C LYS A 28 -8.15 19.07 3.85
N SER A 29 -8.88 18.19 4.52
CA SER A 29 -10.32 17.99 4.34
C SER A 29 -11.12 19.20 4.85
N THR A 30 -12.44 19.19 4.61
CA THR A 30 -13.35 20.27 5.03
C THR A 30 -13.45 20.42 6.56
N ASP A 31 -13.21 19.35 7.32
CA ASP A 31 -13.12 19.35 8.78
C ASP A 31 -11.70 19.66 9.32
N GLY A 32 -10.75 19.96 8.43
CA GLY A 32 -9.42 20.46 8.79
C GLY A 32 -8.35 19.40 9.06
N LYS A 33 -8.65 18.12 8.86
CA LYS A 33 -7.66 17.03 9.00
C LYS A 33 -6.73 16.97 7.78
N PRO A 34 -5.42 16.70 7.95
CA PRO A 34 -4.53 16.43 6.82
C PRO A 34 -5.02 15.24 5.98
N VAL A 35 -4.99 15.40 4.66
CA VAL A 35 -5.37 14.35 3.68
C VAL A 35 -4.34 14.25 2.54
N ASN A 36 -3.11 14.71 2.80
CA ASN A 36 -2.00 14.75 1.85
C ASN A 36 -1.59 13.35 1.35
N ALA A 37 -1.59 12.33 2.20
CA ALA A 37 -1.29 10.95 1.80
C ALA A 37 -2.35 10.41 0.85
N ILE A 38 -3.64 10.56 1.19
CA ILE A 38 -4.77 10.11 0.35
C ILE A 38 -4.75 10.82 -1.00
N LYS A 39 -4.61 12.16 -0.99
CA LYS A 39 -4.58 12.95 -2.22
C LYS A 39 -3.40 12.57 -3.11
N GLY A 40 -2.21 12.42 -2.54
CA GLY A 40 -1.02 12.02 -3.29
C GLY A 40 -1.11 10.61 -3.85
N TYR A 41 -1.70 9.69 -3.08
CA TYR A 41 -1.92 8.31 -3.51
C TYR A 41 -2.82 8.26 -4.74
N LEU A 42 -3.98 8.91 -4.69
CA LEU A 42 -4.95 8.93 -5.80
C LEU A 42 -4.38 9.62 -7.04
N ASP A 43 -3.63 10.71 -6.87
CA ASP A 43 -2.94 11.40 -7.96
C ASP A 43 -1.89 10.49 -8.63
N ALA A 44 -1.09 9.79 -7.83
CA ALA A 44 -0.08 8.85 -8.33
C ALA A 44 -0.72 7.65 -9.03
N LEU A 45 -1.75 7.07 -8.43
CA LEU A 45 -2.54 5.98 -9.01
C LEU A 45 -3.08 6.38 -10.39
N ASN A 46 -3.71 7.55 -10.51
CA ASN A 46 -4.22 8.06 -11.79
C ASN A 46 -3.12 8.19 -12.85
N ARG A 47 -1.89 8.59 -12.46
CA ARG A 47 -0.75 8.63 -13.39
C ARG A 47 -0.34 7.23 -13.84
N PHE A 48 -0.29 6.26 -12.92
CA PHE A 48 0.05 4.87 -13.26
C PHE A 48 -1.00 4.21 -14.15
N ILE A 49 -2.29 4.46 -13.89
CA ILE A 49 -3.39 3.98 -14.74
C ILE A 49 -3.22 4.49 -16.18
N LYS A 50 -2.95 5.78 -16.36
CA LYS A 50 -2.73 6.37 -17.69
C LYS A 50 -1.45 5.89 -18.36
N MET A 51 -0.41 5.59 -17.57
CA MET A 51 0.89 5.16 -18.09
C MET A 51 0.89 3.71 -18.55
N TYR A 52 0.25 2.83 -17.77
CA TYR A 52 0.32 1.39 -17.99
C TYR A 52 -0.94 0.80 -18.63
N GLU A 53 -2.06 1.54 -18.63
CA GLU A 53 -3.37 1.11 -19.15
C GLU A 53 -3.73 -0.33 -18.73
N PRO A 54 -3.71 -0.65 -17.41
CA PRO A 54 -3.91 -2.02 -16.95
C PRO A 54 -5.37 -2.46 -17.12
N LYS A 55 -5.60 -3.78 -17.24
CA LYS A 55 -6.96 -4.36 -17.20
C LYS A 55 -7.47 -4.49 -15.76
N ASN A 56 -6.56 -4.86 -14.87
CA ASN A 56 -6.86 -5.11 -13.46
C ASN A 56 -5.97 -4.23 -12.60
N ILE A 57 -6.52 -3.70 -11.52
CA ILE A 57 -5.78 -2.99 -10.48
C ILE A 57 -6.08 -3.69 -9.17
N ILE A 58 -5.03 -3.96 -8.40
CA ILE A 58 -5.10 -4.59 -7.09
C ILE A 58 -4.29 -3.73 -6.12
N HIS A 59 -4.85 -3.42 -4.96
CA HIS A 59 -4.19 -2.73 -3.86
C HIS A 59 -3.93 -3.73 -2.73
N ALA A 60 -2.67 -4.02 -2.46
CA ALA A 60 -2.26 -4.93 -1.40
C ALA A 60 -2.17 -4.18 -0.06
N THR A 61 -2.79 -4.73 0.98
CA THR A 61 -2.72 -4.22 2.36
C THR A 61 -1.83 -5.09 3.23
N ASP A 62 -1.24 -4.46 4.25
CA ASP A 62 -0.60 -5.15 5.36
C ASP A 62 -1.66 -5.50 6.42
N GLU A 63 -2.24 -6.71 6.34
CA GLU A 63 -3.11 -7.18 7.43
C GLU A 63 -2.31 -7.54 8.68
N ASP A 64 -1.03 -7.90 8.48
CA ASP A 64 -0.06 -8.02 9.53
C ASP A 64 1.29 -7.50 9.02
N TRP A 65 1.61 -6.25 9.32
CA TRP A 65 2.85 -5.58 8.88
C TRP A 65 4.12 -6.21 9.48
N ARG A 66 3.97 -6.98 10.57
CA ARG A 66 5.07 -7.66 11.28
C ARG A 66 4.60 -9.05 11.77
N PRO A 67 4.42 -10.01 10.84
CA PRO A 67 3.87 -11.30 11.18
C PRO A 67 4.68 -12.06 12.21
N GLN A 68 3.99 -12.61 13.20
CA GLN A 68 4.64 -13.35 14.30
C GLN A 68 5.50 -14.50 13.78
N TRP A 69 5.10 -15.16 12.69
CA TRP A 69 5.90 -16.24 12.11
C TRP A 69 7.26 -15.76 11.56
N ARG A 70 7.38 -14.50 11.11
CA ARG A 70 8.68 -13.90 10.77
C ARG A 70 9.49 -13.57 12.02
N VAL A 71 8.84 -13.05 13.05
CA VAL A 71 9.47 -12.73 14.35
C VAL A 71 10.01 -13.99 15.03
N ASP A 72 9.28 -15.11 14.96
CA ASP A 72 9.70 -16.40 15.52
C ASP A 72 10.97 -16.93 14.83
N LEU A 73 11.15 -16.64 13.53
CA LEU A 73 12.34 -17.00 12.76
C LEU A 73 13.50 -16.03 13.00
N LEU A 74 13.19 -14.74 13.12
CA LEU A 74 14.15 -13.65 13.33
C LEU A 74 13.57 -12.62 14.31
N PRO A 75 13.88 -12.71 15.62
CA PRO A 75 13.26 -11.84 16.63
C PRO A 75 13.42 -10.34 16.41
N GLU A 76 14.56 -9.93 15.82
CA GLU A 76 14.89 -8.54 15.50
C GLU A 76 14.13 -7.99 14.28
N TYR A 77 13.37 -8.85 13.56
CA TYR A 77 12.65 -8.45 12.35
C TYR A 77 11.70 -7.29 12.65
N LYS A 78 11.93 -6.15 11.97
CA LYS A 78 11.19 -4.88 12.12
C LYS A 78 11.08 -4.33 13.56
N ALA A 79 11.85 -4.84 14.53
CA ALA A 79 11.71 -4.49 15.94
C ALA A 79 11.85 -2.98 16.23
N HIS A 80 12.66 -2.27 15.43
CA HIS A 80 12.87 -0.82 15.54
C HIS A 80 11.68 0.05 15.09
N ARG A 81 10.65 -0.54 14.47
CA ARG A 81 9.43 0.15 14.02
C ARG A 81 8.25 -0.08 14.97
N VAL A 82 8.42 -0.88 16.02
CA VAL A 82 7.35 -1.29 16.93
C VAL A 82 7.11 -0.20 17.97
N GLU A 83 5.87 0.27 18.10
CA GLU A 83 5.42 1.14 19.20
C GLU A 83 4.97 0.29 20.40
N ASP A 84 4.07 -0.65 20.15
CA ASP A 84 3.64 -1.70 21.08
C ASP A 84 3.54 -3.05 20.35
N GLU A 85 3.25 -4.15 21.06
CA GLU A 85 3.25 -5.52 20.50
C GLU A 85 2.46 -5.68 19.19
N THR A 86 1.50 -4.79 18.93
CA THR A 86 0.62 -4.83 17.76
C THR A 86 0.72 -3.62 16.84
N LYS A 87 1.38 -2.55 17.27
CA LYS A 87 1.40 -1.26 16.55
C LYS A 87 2.75 -0.89 15.99
N GLU A 88 2.72 -0.36 14.77
CA GLU A 88 3.84 0.33 14.17
C GLU A 88 3.92 1.79 14.68
N ILE A 89 5.12 2.34 14.79
CA ILE A 89 5.35 3.78 14.97
C ILE A 89 4.95 4.51 13.68
N VAL A 90 3.77 5.13 13.70
CA VAL A 90 3.21 5.91 12.57
C VAL A 90 2.76 7.28 13.08
N PRO A 91 3.01 8.40 12.37
CA PRO A 91 2.40 9.68 12.72
C PRO A 91 0.86 9.58 12.78
N ASP A 92 0.22 10.13 13.82
CA ASP A 92 -1.24 10.03 14.04
C ASP A 92 -2.07 10.47 12.81
N ASP A 93 -1.61 11.49 12.11
CA ASP A 93 -2.28 12.02 10.91
C ASP A 93 -2.10 11.13 9.68
N LEU A 94 -1.04 10.32 9.63
CA LEU A 94 -0.86 9.27 8.64
C LEU A 94 -1.66 8.01 9.00
N ASP A 95 -1.65 7.58 10.27
CA ASP A 95 -2.42 6.41 10.72
C ASP A 95 -3.91 6.55 10.38
N PHE A 96 -4.50 7.71 10.65
CA PHE A 96 -5.86 8.03 10.22
C PHE A 96 -6.07 7.85 8.70
N GLN A 97 -5.12 8.33 7.90
CA GLN A 97 -5.21 8.27 6.44
C GLN A 97 -5.00 6.85 5.90
N LEU A 98 -4.13 6.05 6.52
CA LEU A 98 -3.89 4.64 6.17
C LEU A 98 -5.12 3.78 6.46
N ASN A 99 -5.85 4.06 7.54
CA ASN A 99 -7.10 3.36 7.86
C ASN A 99 -8.25 3.76 6.91
N LEU A 100 -8.32 5.04 6.52
CA LEU A 100 -9.40 5.55 5.66
C LEU A 100 -9.20 5.20 4.16
N LEU A 101 -7.96 5.10 3.70
CA LEU A 101 -7.66 4.91 2.27
C LEU A 101 -8.23 3.60 1.68
N PRO A 102 -8.10 2.43 2.33
CA PRO A 102 -8.76 1.19 1.89
C PRO A 102 -10.28 1.33 1.73
N GLU A 103 -10.95 2.01 2.65
CA GLU A 103 -12.39 2.26 2.60
C GLU A 103 -12.78 3.09 1.38
N ILE A 104 -12.05 4.18 1.12
CA ILE A 104 -12.25 5.03 -0.06
C ILE A 104 -12.08 4.22 -1.36
N LEU A 105 -11.03 3.39 -1.43
CA LEU A 105 -10.77 2.56 -2.62
C LEU A 105 -11.87 1.52 -2.83
N ALA A 106 -12.35 0.89 -1.76
CA ALA A 106 -13.47 -0.05 -1.81
C ALA A 106 -14.77 0.64 -2.28
N ASP A 107 -15.08 1.83 -1.77
CA ASP A 107 -16.24 2.62 -2.19
C ASP A 107 -16.16 3.05 -3.67
N MET A 108 -14.95 3.21 -4.21
CA MET A 108 -14.71 3.44 -5.63
C MET A 108 -14.82 2.16 -6.49
N GLY A 109 -15.09 1.01 -5.87
CA GLY A 109 -15.17 -0.29 -6.55
C GLY A 109 -13.81 -0.87 -6.94
N MET A 110 -12.72 -0.44 -6.29
CA MET A 110 -11.37 -0.96 -6.52
C MET A 110 -11.12 -2.24 -5.71
N ASN A 111 -10.26 -3.12 -6.23
CA ASN A 111 -9.89 -4.35 -5.51
C ASN A 111 -8.83 -4.02 -4.46
N VAL A 112 -9.21 -4.10 -3.19
CA VAL A 112 -8.29 -4.03 -2.04
C VAL A 112 -8.19 -5.43 -1.45
N ILE A 113 -6.98 -5.96 -1.31
CA ILE A 113 -6.73 -7.34 -0.92
C ILE A 113 -5.68 -7.37 0.17
N GLY A 114 -6.05 -7.97 1.30
CA GLY A 114 -5.17 -8.33 2.39
C GLY A 114 -5.35 -9.81 2.74
N ILE A 115 -4.32 -10.41 3.33
CA ILE A 115 -4.35 -11.79 3.80
C ILE A 115 -3.94 -11.81 5.28
N GLU A 116 -4.78 -12.41 6.12
CA GLU A 116 -4.52 -12.53 7.57
C GLU A 116 -3.10 -13.10 7.82
N LYS A 117 -2.33 -12.45 8.70
CA LYS A 117 -0.95 -12.84 9.07
C LYS A 117 0.07 -12.70 7.95
N ALA A 118 -0.22 -11.89 6.94
CA ALA A 118 0.67 -11.62 5.82
C ALA A 118 0.87 -10.11 5.60
N GLU A 119 2.02 -9.78 5.04
CA GLU A 119 2.37 -8.42 4.62
C GLU A 119 1.86 -8.15 3.21
N ALA A 120 1.82 -6.87 2.82
CA ALA A 120 1.55 -6.48 1.44
C ALA A 120 2.55 -7.17 0.48
N ASP A 121 3.80 -7.34 0.90
CA ASP A 121 4.85 -8.02 0.14
C ASP A 121 4.48 -9.46 -0.23
N ASP A 122 3.88 -10.20 0.70
CA ASP A 122 3.44 -11.58 0.48
C ASP A 122 2.30 -11.65 -0.54
N VAL A 123 1.37 -10.70 -0.45
CA VAL A 123 0.25 -10.56 -1.38
C VAL A 123 0.76 -10.21 -2.78
N LEU A 124 1.68 -9.25 -2.89
CA LEU A 124 2.26 -8.81 -4.15
C LEU A 124 3.11 -9.91 -4.82
N ALA A 125 3.92 -10.63 -4.05
CA ALA A 125 4.67 -11.79 -4.53
C ALA A 125 3.73 -12.91 -5.02
N THR A 126 2.62 -13.15 -4.30
CA THR A 126 1.62 -14.13 -4.72
C THR A 126 0.93 -13.72 -6.03
N ILE A 127 0.56 -12.45 -6.18
CA ILE A 127 -0.06 -11.92 -7.41
C ILE A 127 0.91 -12.01 -8.58
N SER A 128 2.18 -11.62 -8.38
CA SER A 128 3.20 -11.63 -9.44
C SER A 128 3.47 -13.05 -9.95
N PHE A 129 3.48 -14.04 -9.06
CA PHE A 129 3.67 -15.45 -9.41
C PHE A 129 2.49 -16.04 -10.21
N ASN A 130 1.26 -15.60 -9.93
CA ASN A 130 0.04 -16.21 -10.47
C ASN A 130 -0.58 -15.47 -11.66
N SER A 131 0.05 -14.39 -12.16
CA SER A 131 -0.53 -13.55 -13.20
C SER A 131 0.39 -13.37 -14.41
N GLU A 132 -0.18 -13.44 -15.61
CA GLU A 132 0.56 -13.15 -16.84
C GLU A 132 0.71 -11.62 -17.03
N SER A 133 1.91 -11.10 -16.75
CA SER A 133 2.32 -9.69 -16.93
C SER A 133 1.76 -8.69 -15.89
N VAL A 134 2.50 -8.56 -14.79
CA VAL A 134 2.21 -7.66 -13.66
C VAL A 134 3.20 -6.51 -13.59
N VAL A 135 2.74 -5.31 -13.23
CA VAL A 135 3.58 -4.21 -12.77
C VAL A 135 3.35 -4.03 -11.27
N LEU A 136 4.41 -4.18 -10.47
CA LEU A 136 4.39 -3.85 -9.05
C LEU A 136 4.68 -2.36 -8.86
N ILE A 137 3.85 -1.67 -8.08
CA ILE A 137 4.06 -0.29 -7.66
C ILE A 137 4.39 -0.30 -6.17
N THR A 138 5.67 -0.20 -5.85
CA THR A 138 6.17 -0.11 -4.48
C THR A 138 7.43 0.78 -4.45
N GLY A 139 7.73 1.34 -3.28
CA GLY A 139 9.04 1.90 -2.96
C GLY A 139 9.96 0.92 -2.21
N ASP A 140 9.47 -0.25 -1.83
CA ASP A 140 10.25 -1.27 -1.13
C ASP A 140 11.17 -2.00 -2.11
N ARG A 141 12.43 -2.16 -1.72
CA ARG A 141 13.45 -2.85 -2.51
C ARG A 141 13.42 -4.35 -2.32
N ASP A 142 12.79 -4.84 -1.25
CA ASP A 142 12.66 -6.28 -0.98
C ASP A 142 11.85 -6.96 -2.11
N LEU A 143 10.95 -6.23 -2.78
CA LEU A 143 10.16 -6.71 -3.91
C LEU A 143 10.90 -6.74 -5.26
N LEU A 144 12.22 -6.51 -5.29
CA LEU A 144 13.06 -6.72 -6.49
C LEU A 144 13.52 -8.18 -6.69
N GLN A 145 13.22 -9.05 -5.72
CA GLN A 145 13.62 -10.46 -5.68
C GLN A 145 12.99 -11.35 -6.76
#